data_AF-A0A3D2PTN5-F1
#
_entry.id   AF-A0A3D2PTN5-F1
#
_cell.length_a   1.000
_cell.length_b   1.000
_cell.length_c   1.000
_cell.angle_alpha   90.00
_cell.angle_beta   90.00
_cell.angle_gamma   90.00
#
_symmetry.space_group_name_H-M   'P 1'
#
loop_
_entity.id
_entity.type
_entity.pdbx_description
1 polymer ?
#
loop_
_entity_poly.entity_id
_entity_poly.type
_entity_poly.pdbx_seq_one_letter_code
_entity_poly.pdbx_strand_id
1 'polypeptide(L)' 'MLLRKETEIHYIGGAEVLPPPLPAKEELECIEQLVKEQSETARKKLIEHNLRLVVYIAKKFDNTGVGVEDLISIGT' A
#
# COMPACT_ATOMS: atom_id res chain seq x y z
N MET A 1 -19.33 29.05 -7.07
CA MET A 1 -18.39 28.36 -7.97
C MET A 1 -17.87 27.14 -7.22
N LEU A 2 -18.49 25.97 -7.43
CA LEU A 2 -18.13 24.72 -6.76
C LEU A 2 -17.08 24.01 -7.61
N LEU A 3 -15.82 24.06 -7.19
CA LEU A 3 -14.76 23.23 -7.76
C LEU A 3 -15.08 21.77 -7.44
N ARG A 4 -15.51 21.01 -8.45
CA ARG A 4 -15.51 19.55 -8.39
C ARG A 4 -14.05 19.12 -8.19
N LYS A 5 -13.75 18.58 -7.01
CA LYS A 5 -12.52 17.84 -6.78
C LYS A 5 -12.61 16.60 -7.68
N GLU A 6 -11.83 16.59 -8.75
CA GLU A 6 -11.74 15.43 -9.64
C GLU A 6 -11.45 14.20 -8.79
N THR A 7 -12.31 13.19 -8.93
CA THR A 7 -12.18 11.93 -8.22
C THR A 7 -11.00 11.22 -8.87
N GLU A 8 -9.81 11.34 -8.30
CA GLU A 8 -8.65 10.55 -8.73
C GLU A 8 -9.01 9.07 -8.56
N ILE A 9 -9.16 8.36 -9.69
CA ILE A 9 -9.35 6.92 -9.70
C ILE A 9 -7.96 6.29 -9.73
N HIS A 10 -7.46 5.86 -8.58
CA HIS A 10 -6.20 5.13 -8.47
C HIS A 10 -6.45 3.64 -8.79
N TYR A 11 -5.95 3.16 -9.93
CA TYR A 11 -6.04 1.76 -10.33
C TYR A 11 -4.87 0.96 -9.74
N ILE A 12 -5.14 0.08 -8.78
CA ILE A 12 -4.15 -0.84 -8.19
C ILE A 12 -4.02 -2.08 -9.08
N GLY A 13 -3.50 -1.87 -10.29
CA GLY A 13 -3.29 -2.95 -11.27
C GLY A 13 -2.48 -2.53 -12.50
N GLY A 14 -1.98 -1.28 -12.53
CA GLY A 14 -1.09 -0.81 -13.58
C GLY A 14 0.25 -1.54 -13.58
N ALA A 15 0.99 -1.45 -14.68
CA ALA A 15 2.32 -2.05 -14.85
C ALA A 15 3.42 -1.43 -13.94
N GLU A 16 3.05 -0.68 -12.91
CA GLU A 16 4.00 -0.11 -11.97
C GLU A 16 4.58 -1.21 -11.07
N VAL A 17 5.90 -1.30 -11.07
CA VAL A 17 6.63 -2.26 -10.25
C VAL A 17 6.54 -1.81 -8.80
N LEU A 18 5.79 -2.57 -7.98
CA LEU A 18 5.74 -2.34 -6.54
C LEU A 18 7.14 -2.41 -5.94
N PRO A 19 7.51 -1.46 -5.04
CA PRO A 19 8.84 -1.42 -4.46
C PRO A 19 9.15 -2.73 -3.72
N PRO A 20 10.44 -3.11 -3.64
CA PRO A 20 10.85 -4.25 -2.83
C PRO A 20 10.63 -3.97 -1.34
N PRO A 21 10.58 -5.00 -0.48
CA PRO A 21 10.56 -4.80 0.96
C PRO A 21 11.75 -3.95 1.42
N LEU A 22 11.56 -3.17 2.48
CA LEU A 22 12.66 -2.44 3.10
C LEU A 22 13.66 -3.42 3.74
N PRO A 23 14.95 -3.09 3.78
CA PRO A 23 15.90 -3.76 4.66
C PRO A 23 15.47 -3.64 6.12
N ALA A 24 15.69 -4.68 6.93
CA ALA A 24 15.23 -4.74 8.31
C ALA A 24 15.63 -3.52 9.17
N LYS A 25 16.84 -2.98 8.96
CA LYS A 25 17.30 -1.78 9.66
C LYS A 25 16.47 -0.55 9.31
N GLU A 26 16.20 -0.34 8.02
CA GLU A 26 15.43 0.80 7.52
C GLU A 26 13.95 0.69 7.91
N GLU A 27 13.41 -0.53 7.92
CA GLU A 27 12.06 -0.79 8.42
C GLU A 27 11.94 -0.45 9.91
N LEU A 28 12.91 -0.86 10.73
CA LEU A 28 12.97 -0.52 12.15
C LEU A 28 13.02 0.99 12.37
N GLU A 29 13.87 1.69 11.62
CA GLU A 29 13.95 3.16 11.65
C GLU A 29 12.60 3.80 11.30
N CYS A 30 11.90 3.31 10.27
CA CYS A 30 10.57 3.81 9.92
C CYS A 30 9.55 3.57 11.04
N ILE A 31 9.56 2.40 11.67
CA ILE A 31 8.68 2.09 12.81
C ILE A 31 8.93 3.05 13.97
N GLU A 32 10.18 3.34 14.30
CA GLU A 32 10.53 4.30 15.34
C GLU A 32 10.10 5.74 15.01
N GLN A 33 10.01 6.09 13.74
CA GLN A 33 9.52 7.41 13.29
C GLN A 33 8.00 7.55 13.35
N LEU A 34 7.24 6.45 13.46
CA LEU A 34 5.78 6.50 13.58
C LEU A 34 5.30 7.23 14.86
N VAL A 35 6.13 7.26 15.90
CA VAL A 35 5.81 7.94 17.18
C VAL A 35 6.39 9.36 17.27
N LYS A 36 6.94 9.88 16.17
CA LYS A 36 7.59 11.20 16.08
C LYS A 36 6.84 12.11 15.11
N GLU A 37 7.29 13.36 14.97
CA GLU A 37 6.67 14.35 14.07
C GLU A 37 6.68 13.95 12.58
N GLN A 38 7.51 12.98 12.18
CA GLN A 38 7.60 12.45 10.81
C GLN A 38 6.71 11.22 10.57
N SER A 39 5.67 11.01 11.39
CA SER A 39 4.82 9.82 11.36
C SER A 39 4.22 9.53 9.98
N GLU A 40 3.75 10.55 9.26
CA GLU A 40 3.07 10.37 7.98
C GLU A 40 4.00 9.90 6.86
N THR A 41 5.23 10.42 6.80
CA THR A 41 6.22 9.98 5.81
C THR A 41 6.66 8.54 6.07
N ALA A 42 6.91 8.19 7.33
CA ALA A 42 7.27 6.85 7.72
C ALA A 42 6.12 5.85 7.47
N ARG A 43 4.88 6.23 7.80
CA ARG A 43 3.68 5.45 7.53
C ARG A 43 3.51 5.20 6.03
N LYS A 44 3.60 6.23 5.21
CA LYS A 44 3.47 6.12 3.75
C LYS A 44 4.52 5.16 3.17
N LYS A 45 5.78 5.31 3.59
CA LYS A 45 6.89 4.46 3.16
C LYS A 45 6.67 2.99 3.57
N LEU A 46 6.26 2.73 4.81
CA LEU A 46 5.95 1.38 5.26
C LEU A 46 4.79 0.75 4.47
N ILE A 47 3.74 1.51 4.17
CA ILE A 47 2.60 1.02 3.37
C ILE A 47 3.09 0.65 1.96
N GLU A 48 3.72 1.56 1.24
CA GLU A 48 4.14 1.36 -0.17
C GLU A 48 5.05 0.13 -0.33
N HIS A 49 6.02 -0.04 0.56
CA HIS A 49 6.95 -1.17 0.53
C HIS A 49 6.31 -2.51 0.96
N ASN A 50 5.20 -2.48 1.68
CA ASN A 50 4.44 -3.67 2.07
C ASN A 50 3.25 -4.00 1.16
N LEU A 51 2.88 -3.12 0.22
CA LEU A 51 1.82 -3.41 -0.78
C LEU A 51 2.09 -4.69 -1.57
N ARG A 52 3.36 -4.99 -1.86
CA ARG A 52 3.75 -6.23 -2.53
C ARG A 52 3.35 -7.48 -1.74
N LEU A 53 3.43 -7.42 -0.41
CA LEU A 53 3.00 -8.50 0.48
C LEU A 53 1.49 -8.68 0.40
N VAL A 54 0.73 -7.57 0.43
CA VAL A 54 -0.73 -7.58 0.28
C VAL A 54 -1.14 -8.25 -1.03
N VAL A 55 -0.55 -7.86 -2.16
CA VAL A 55 -0.82 -8.46 -3.48
C VAL A 55 -0.47 -9.95 -3.50
N TYR A 56 0.67 -10.34 -2.91
CA TYR A 56 1.07 -11.74 -2.83
C TYR A 56 0.05 -12.59 -2.04
N ILE A 57 -0.47 -12.05 -0.93
CA ILE A 57 -1.49 -12.72 -0.11
C ILE A 57 -2.82 -12.76 -0.84
N ALA A 58 -3.29 -11.63 -1.42
CA ALA A 58 -4.55 -11.54 -2.15
C ALA A 58 -4.64 -12.57 -3.30
N LYS A 59 -3.55 -12.77 -4.04
CA LYS A 59 -3.46 -13.82 -5.07
C LYS A 59 -3.66 -15.24 -4.55
N LYS A 60 -3.45 -15.52 -3.26
CA LYS A 60 -3.73 -16.84 -2.69
C LYS A 60 -5.22 -17.08 -2.43
N PHE A 61 -6.03 -16.02 -2.45
CA PHE A 61 -7.47 -16.04 -2.20
C PHE A 61 -8.28 -15.69 -3.47
N ASP A 62 -7.64 -15.59 -4.64
CA ASP A 62 -8.32 -15.29 -5.92
C ASP A 62 -9.32 -16.40 -6.33
N ASN A 63 -9.17 -17.59 -5.76
CA ASN A 63 -10.06 -18.74 -5.93
C ASN A 63 -11.40 -18.62 -5.17
N THR A 64 -11.58 -17.60 -4.34
CA THR A 64 -12.81 -17.39 -3.54
C THR A 64 -13.99 -16.86 -4.36
N GLY A 65 -13.75 -16.45 -5.61
CA GLY A 65 -14.75 -15.77 -6.45
C GLY A 65 -14.92 -14.28 -6.12
N VAL A 66 -14.20 -13.76 -5.12
CA VAL A 66 -14.05 -12.32 -4.86
C VAL A 66 -12.98 -11.77 -5.81
N GLY A 67 -13.21 -10.57 -6.34
CA GLY A 67 -12.22 -9.90 -7.21
C GLY A 67 -10.91 -9.67 -6.48
N VAL A 68 -9.78 -10.00 -7.13
CA VAL A 68 -8.45 -9.78 -6.53
C VAL A 68 -8.20 -8.31 -6.19
N GLU A 69 -8.77 -7.40 -6.98
CA GLU A 69 -8.77 -5.95 -6.77
C GLU A 69 -9.38 -5.59 -5.39
N ASP A 70 -10.51 -6.21 -5.06
CA ASP A 70 -11.24 -5.99 -3.80
C ASP A 70 -10.42 -6.50 -2.61
N LEU A 71 -9.84 -7.69 -2.75
CA LEU A 71 -8.95 -8.29 -1.74
C LEU A 71 -7.73 -7.40 -1.48
N ILE A 72 -7.15 -6.82 -2.54
CA ILE A 72 -6.02 -5.90 -2.42
C ILE A 72 -6.46 -4.63 -1.69
N SER A 73 -7.58 -4.02 -2.09
CA SER A 73 -8.07 -2.75 -1.51
C SER A 73 -8.38 -2.83 -0.01
N ILE A 74 -8.74 -4.00 0.51
CA ILE A 74 -8.95 -4.22 1.95
C ILE A 74 -7.62 -4.30 2.70
N GLY A 75 -6.57 -4.81 2.05
CA GLY A 75 -5.25 -4.98 2.65
C GLY A 75 -4.39 -3.73 2.68
N THR A 76 -4.85 -2.64 2.06
CA THR A 76 -4.16 -1.33 1.98
C THR A 76 -4.77 -0.31 2.93
#